data_AF-A0A0G1T387-F1
#
_entry.id   AF-A0A0G1T387-F1
#
_cell.length_a   1.000
_cell.length_b   1.000
_cell.length_c   1.000
_cell.angle_alpha   90.00
_cell.angle_beta   90.00
_cell.angle_gamma   90.00
#
_symmetry.space_group_name_H-M   'P 1'
#
loop_
_entity.id
_entity.type
_entity.pdbx_description
1 polymer ?
#
loop_
_entity_poly.entity_id
_entity_poly.type
_entity_poly.pdbx_seq_one_letter_code
_entity_poly.pdbx_strand_id
1 'polypeptide(L)'
;MEKETEIKIKTIKEDIDIVEKFEESATPKKNRKFFNPEKLAAFFFYALVFLMPIFVLPLAVAPIASGKNILFFGGILLTTFFFILSALAQKSIKIPKSALLISCGAVVLIWLASALFSGNASLSLLGKLYDVDTFSMIFAASLALFFGSIIFQSEKRVFVFYLLLFCSSFAVFFFQFFHLIFGINIIPFNIFPYATSNLIGGWNDFSIFFGFVGLLSLAFLEMAKLGKGMKIFLFVILLISFLAMMSANFFNNWVIFGVFSLLIFIMALFKSRFREQTKGIGTKNFLHISLFVLAAVIFFTLFKGVTGNINDILKTSSTEVRPSWRRLLIARFFGTHDFCPVSDTCLPWRRRPAFWELPP
;
A
#
# COMPACT_ATOMS: atom_id res chain seq x y z
N MET A 1 57.19 -46.24 40.82
CA MET A 1 56.99 -44.95 40.11
C MET A 1 56.11 -45.08 38.87
N GLU A 2 56.21 -46.16 38.08
CA GLU A 2 55.42 -46.34 36.84
C GLU A 2 53.92 -46.59 37.06
N LYS A 3 53.54 -47.36 38.10
CA LYS A 3 52.12 -47.62 38.44
C LYS A 3 51.34 -46.42 38.96
N GLU A 4 51.99 -45.48 39.66
CA GLU A 4 51.34 -44.26 40.14
C GLU A 4 51.03 -43.27 39.01
N THR A 5 51.85 -43.29 37.95
CA THR A 5 51.62 -42.46 36.77
C THR A 5 50.44 -42.96 35.95
N GLU A 6 50.28 -44.28 35.78
CA GLU A 6 49.12 -44.85 35.09
C GLU A 6 47.78 -44.60 35.81
N ILE A 7 47.77 -44.64 37.15
CA ILE A 7 46.56 -44.36 37.93
C ILE A 7 46.14 -42.89 37.75
N LYS A 8 47.10 -41.95 37.85
CA LYS A 8 46.83 -40.53 37.64
C LYS A 8 46.33 -40.24 36.22
N ILE A 9 46.89 -40.91 35.21
CA ILE A 9 46.45 -40.74 33.82
C ILE A 9 45.03 -41.26 33.61
N LYS A 10 44.64 -42.37 34.24
CA LYS A 10 43.27 -42.89 34.17
C LYS A 10 42.25 -41.95 34.82
N THR A 11 42.55 -41.41 36.00
CA THR A 11 41.65 -40.48 36.70
C THR A 11 41.45 -39.18 35.91
N ILE A 12 42.54 -38.64 35.35
CA ILE A 12 42.46 -37.43 34.49
C ILE A 12 41.63 -37.71 33.23
N LYS A 13 41.73 -38.91 32.67
CA LYS A 13 40.98 -39.27 31.45
C LYS A 13 39.48 -39.45 31.74
N GLU A 14 39.12 -40.05 32.87
CA GLU A 14 37.72 -40.11 33.33
C GLU A 14 37.14 -38.71 33.59
N ASP A 15 37.90 -37.81 34.21
CA ASP A 15 37.45 -36.44 34.45
C ASP A 15 37.26 -35.64 33.15
N ILE A 16 38.13 -35.85 32.16
CA ILE A 16 38.00 -35.23 30.83
C ILE A 16 36.78 -35.78 30.09
N ASP A 17 36.57 -37.11 30.11
CA ASP A 17 35.41 -37.74 29.47
C ASP A 17 34.09 -37.29 30.14
N ILE A 18 34.10 -37.03 31.45
CA ILE A 18 32.96 -36.46 32.18
C ILE A 18 32.72 -35.01 31.78
N VAL A 19 33.76 -34.17 31.69
CA VAL A 19 33.65 -32.76 31.27
C VAL A 19 33.19 -32.65 29.82
N GLU A 20 33.68 -33.49 28.91
CA GLU A 20 33.28 -33.50 27.50
C GLU A 20 31.82 -33.95 27.35
N LYS A 21 31.37 -34.93 28.15
CA LYS A 21 29.97 -35.37 28.22
C LYS A 21 29.04 -34.31 28.82
N PHE A 22 29.53 -33.48 29.75
CA PHE A 22 28.79 -32.33 30.27
C PHE A 22 28.72 -31.18 29.27
N GLU A 23 29.78 -30.88 28.53
CA GLU A 23 29.77 -29.87 27.45
C GLU A 23 28.85 -30.28 26.29
N GLU A 24 28.83 -31.57 25.92
CA GLU A 24 27.93 -32.06 24.88
C GLU A 24 26.45 -31.95 25.31
N SER A 25 26.16 -32.12 26.60
CA SER A 25 24.82 -31.90 27.19
C SER A 25 24.42 -30.42 27.35
N ALA A 26 25.41 -29.51 27.37
CA ALA A 26 25.21 -28.06 27.50
C ALA A 26 25.09 -27.34 26.15
N THR A 27 25.40 -28.00 25.03
CA THR A 27 24.95 -27.50 23.73
C THR A 27 23.43 -27.59 23.70
N PRO A 28 22.70 -26.47 23.51
CA PRO A 28 21.24 -26.52 23.47
C PRO A 28 20.87 -27.42 22.29
N LYS A 29 20.35 -28.62 22.59
CA LYS A 29 19.65 -29.48 21.63
C LYS A 29 18.88 -28.55 20.72
N LYS A 30 19.30 -28.48 19.46
CA LYS A 30 18.72 -27.67 18.39
C LYS A 30 17.31 -28.19 18.17
N ASN A 31 16.42 -27.82 19.08
CA ASN A 31 15.05 -28.22 19.10
C ASN A 31 14.49 -27.55 17.86
N ARG A 32 14.24 -28.35 16.81
CA ARG A 32 13.61 -27.91 15.58
C ARG A 32 12.19 -27.47 15.98
N LYS A 33 12.05 -26.27 16.52
CA LYS A 33 10.76 -25.59 16.71
C LYS A 33 10.26 -25.28 15.30
N PHE A 34 9.59 -26.26 14.70
CA PHE A 34 8.92 -26.15 13.41
C PHE A 34 7.87 -25.04 13.40
N PHE A 35 7.41 -24.59 14.56
CA PHE A 35 6.47 -23.49 14.72
C PHE A 35 7.08 -22.37 15.55
N ASN A 36 7.63 -21.35 14.87
CA ASN A 36 7.86 -20.06 15.51
C ASN A 36 6.68 -19.14 15.17
N PRO A 37 5.74 -18.92 16.12
CA PRO A 37 4.53 -18.14 15.86
C PRO A 37 4.81 -16.71 15.40
N GLU A 38 5.95 -16.12 15.78
CA GLU A 38 6.39 -14.80 15.29
C GLU A 38 6.62 -14.81 13.78
N LYS A 39 7.31 -15.83 13.26
CA LYS A 39 7.57 -15.97 11.82
C LYS A 39 6.28 -16.20 11.05
N LEU A 40 5.32 -16.87 11.68
CA LEU A 40 4.02 -17.15 11.08
C LEU A 40 3.16 -15.88 11.01
N ALA A 41 3.12 -15.07 12.07
CA ALA A 41 2.49 -13.75 12.04
C ALA A 41 3.10 -12.86 10.94
N ALA A 42 4.44 -12.82 10.85
CA ALA A 42 5.12 -12.08 9.79
C ALA A 42 4.78 -12.62 8.40
N PHE A 43 4.71 -13.95 8.24
CA PHE A 43 4.31 -14.59 6.98
C PHE A 43 2.90 -14.17 6.54
N PHE A 44 1.91 -14.20 7.43
CA PHE A 44 0.55 -13.78 7.09
C PHE A 44 0.47 -12.30 6.75
N PHE A 45 1.23 -11.44 7.44
CA PHE A 45 1.30 -10.03 7.11
C PHE A 45 1.96 -9.80 5.75
N TYR A 46 3.04 -10.50 5.42
CA TYR A 46 3.66 -10.45 4.09
C TYR A 46 2.75 -10.98 2.99
N ALA A 47 2.03 -12.08 3.25
CA ALA A 47 1.04 -12.63 2.33
C ALA A 47 -0.07 -11.60 2.07
N LEU A 48 -0.55 -10.89 3.10
CA LEU A 48 -1.53 -9.82 2.96
C LEU A 48 -1.02 -8.72 2.00
N VAL A 49 0.21 -8.25 2.19
CA VAL A 49 0.82 -7.20 1.34
C VAL A 49 0.93 -7.63 -0.12
N PHE A 50 1.35 -8.88 -0.34
CA PHE A 50 1.46 -9.43 -1.69
C PHE A 50 0.09 -9.62 -2.35
N LEU A 51 -0.88 -10.13 -1.60
CA LEU A 51 -2.18 -10.53 -2.15
C LEU A 51 -3.12 -9.32 -2.30
N MET A 52 -2.98 -8.27 -1.49
CA MET A 52 -3.90 -7.11 -1.48
C MET A 52 -4.10 -6.46 -2.87
N PRO A 53 -3.06 -6.22 -3.70
CA PRO A 53 -3.26 -5.63 -5.02
C PRO A 53 -3.90 -6.59 -6.04
N ILE A 54 -3.72 -7.90 -5.87
CA ILE A 54 -4.10 -8.93 -6.84
C ILE A 54 -5.49 -9.52 -6.55
N PHE A 55 -5.91 -9.49 -5.29
CA PHE A 55 -7.06 -10.26 -4.81
C PHE A 55 -8.41 -9.73 -5.27
N VAL A 56 -9.26 -10.65 -5.76
CA VAL A 56 -10.63 -10.41 -6.22
C VAL A 56 -11.50 -11.58 -5.81
N LEU A 57 -12.69 -11.31 -5.26
CA LEU A 57 -13.66 -12.34 -4.89
C LEU A 57 -14.88 -12.32 -5.82
N PRO A 58 -15.15 -13.39 -6.59
CA PRO A 58 -16.26 -13.43 -7.56
C PRO A 58 -17.66 -13.45 -6.93
N LEU A 59 -17.75 -13.73 -5.62
CA LEU A 59 -19.02 -14.02 -4.94
C LEU A 59 -19.67 -12.80 -4.27
N ALA A 60 -19.06 -11.61 -4.34
CA ALA A 60 -19.53 -10.42 -3.63
C ALA A 60 -20.29 -9.43 -4.54
N VAL A 61 -21.24 -8.68 -3.96
CA VAL A 61 -22.02 -7.62 -4.65
C VAL A 61 -21.12 -6.54 -5.28
N ALA A 62 -19.96 -6.30 -4.66
CA ALA A 62 -18.85 -5.52 -5.21
C ALA A 62 -17.58 -6.38 -5.17
N PRO A 63 -17.31 -7.20 -6.20
CA PRO A 63 -16.27 -8.24 -6.19
C PRO A 63 -14.87 -7.77 -5.78
N ILE A 64 -14.50 -6.56 -6.20
CA ILE A 64 -13.18 -5.97 -5.96
C ILE A 64 -13.14 -5.27 -4.59
N ALA A 65 -14.08 -4.36 -4.32
CA ALA A 65 -14.09 -3.55 -3.10
C ALA A 65 -14.31 -4.42 -1.85
N SER A 66 -15.36 -5.25 -1.85
CA SER A 66 -15.63 -6.16 -0.73
C SER A 66 -14.54 -7.22 -0.61
N GLY A 67 -14.01 -7.71 -1.74
CA GLY A 67 -12.95 -8.71 -1.74
C GLY A 67 -11.70 -8.25 -0.99
N LYS A 68 -11.25 -7.04 -1.26
CA LYS A 68 -10.06 -6.46 -0.61
C LYS A 68 -10.26 -6.23 0.87
N ASN A 69 -11.43 -5.73 1.25
CA ASN A 69 -11.73 -5.50 2.66
C ASN A 69 -11.79 -6.83 3.43
N ILE A 70 -12.43 -7.87 2.88
CA ILE A 70 -12.45 -9.21 3.50
C ILE A 70 -11.03 -9.75 3.66
N LEU A 71 -10.19 -9.65 2.63
CA LEU A 71 -8.79 -10.06 2.71
C LEU A 71 -8.02 -9.25 3.75
N PHE A 72 -8.23 -7.94 3.80
CA PHE A 72 -7.57 -7.05 4.74
C PHE A 72 -7.95 -7.38 6.19
N PHE A 73 -9.24 -7.45 6.50
CA PHE A 73 -9.71 -7.84 7.83
C PHE A 73 -9.24 -9.25 8.20
N GLY A 74 -9.42 -10.23 7.31
CA GLY A 74 -9.01 -11.62 7.55
C GLY A 74 -7.50 -11.74 7.77
N GLY A 75 -6.69 -11.08 6.94
CA GLY A 75 -5.23 -11.08 7.06
C GLY A 75 -4.73 -10.43 8.34
N ILE A 76 -5.33 -9.30 8.74
CA ILE A 76 -4.99 -8.62 10.01
C ILE A 76 -5.45 -9.43 11.22
N LEU A 77 -6.65 -10.03 11.20
CA LEU A 77 -7.11 -10.90 12.29
C LEU A 77 -6.21 -12.12 12.45
N LEU A 78 -5.81 -12.75 11.35
CA LEU A 78 -4.92 -13.92 11.38
C LEU A 78 -3.52 -13.54 11.88
N THR A 79 -2.99 -12.39 11.43
CA THR A 79 -1.74 -11.83 11.95
C THR A 79 -1.85 -11.58 13.46
N THR A 80 -2.95 -11.00 13.92
CA THR A 80 -3.22 -10.73 15.34
C THR A 80 -3.27 -12.00 16.15
N PHE A 81 -3.97 -13.02 15.66
CA PHE A 81 -4.08 -14.32 16.32
C PHE A 81 -2.70 -14.97 16.55
N PHE A 82 -1.87 -15.07 15.50
CA PHE A 82 -0.53 -15.63 15.62
C PHE A 82 0.42 -14.74 16.44
N PHE A 83 0.23 -13.42 16.40
CA PHE A 83 0.99 -12.50 17.22
C PHE A 83 0.70 -12.71 18.72
N ILE A 84 -0.58 -12.88 19.11
CA ILE A 84 -0.96 -13.18 20.49
C ILE A 84 -0.35 -14.51 20.94
N LEU A 85 -0.40 -15.55 20.10
CA LEU A 85 0.26 -16.83 20.39
C LEU A 85 1.77 -16.67 20.59
N SER A 86 2.42 -15.82 19.79
CA SER A 86 3.84 -15.50 19.93
C SER A 86 4.15 -14.76 21.23
N ALA A 87 3.31 -13.80 21.60
CA ALA A 87 3.44 -13.04 22.84
C ALA A 87 3.33 -13.94 24.07
N LEU A 88 2.36 -14.87 24.08
CA LEU A 88 2.20 -15.86 25.14
C LEU A 88 3.42 -16.80 25.25
N ALA A 89 3.99 -17.20 24.11
CA ALA A 89 5.15 -18.10 24.07
C ALA A 89 6.45 -17.44 24.55
N GLN A 90 6.67 -16.15 24.26
CA GLN A 90 7.93 -15.45 24.54
C GLN A 90 7.96 -14.76 25.92
N LYS A 91 6.82 -14.72 26.66
CA LYS A 91 6.62 -14.09 27.99
C LYS A 91 7.07 -12.61 28.12
N SER A 92 7.62 -12.02 27.07
CA SER A 92 8.06 -10.63 27.01
C SER A 92 7.74 -10.07 25.64
N ILE A 93 7.07 -8.92 25.61
CA ILE A 93 6.73 -8.21 24.37
C ILE A 93 7.57 -6.94 24.33
N LYS A 94 8.46 -6.83 23.35
CA LYS A 94 9.19 -5.58 23.07
C LYS A 94 8.35 -4.71 22.15
N ILE A 95 7.55 -3.83 22.74
CA ILE A 95 6.76 -2.86 21.98
C ILE A 95 7.64 -1.64 21.67
N PRO A 96 7.82 -1.26 20.39
CA PRO A 96 8.53 -0.03 20.05
C PRO A 96 7.73 1.18 20.55
N LYS A 97 8.31 1.98 21.44
CA LYS A 97 7.68 3.21 21.92
C LYS A 97 7.87 4.30 20.85
N SER A 98 6.86 4.52 20.01
CA SER A 98 6.87 5.61 19.04
C SER A 98 5.67 6.54 19.26
N ALA A 99 5.89 7.85 19.14
CA ALA A 99 4.81 8.85 19.22
C ALA A 99 3.73 8.58 18.16
N LEU A 100 4.12 8.05 17.00
CA LEU A 100 3.23 7.69 15.89
C LEU A 100 2.21 6.61 16.29
N LEU A 101 2.64 5.58 17.04
CA LEU A 101 1.73 4.55 17.56
C LEU A 101 0.73 5.12 18.58
N ILE A 102 1.17 6.07 19.42
CA ILE A 102 0.30 6.73 20.39
C ILE A 102 -0.75 7.60 19.67
N SER A 103 -0.34 8.40 18.69
CA SER A 103 -1.25 9.19 17.86
C SER A 103 -2.25 8.31 17.11
N CYS A 104 -1.81 7.14 16.62
CA CYS A 104 -2.70 6.19 15.95
C CYS A 104 -3.76 5.64 16.92
N GLY A 105 -3.39 5.33 18.16
CA GLY A 105 -4.35 4.96 19.21
C GLY A 105 -5.37 6.05 19.49
N ALA A 106 -4.94 7.32 19.54
CA ALA A 106 -5.86 8.46 19.71
C ALA A 106 -6.86 8.58 18.56
N VAL A 107 -6.43 8.38 17.31
CA VAL A 107 -7.33 8.39 16.14
C VAL A 107 -8.39 7.30 16.26
N VAL A 108 -8.03 6.09 16.66
CA VAL A 108 -8.98 5.00 16.88
C VAL A 108 -10.03 5.36 17.93
N LEU A 109 -9.61 5.99 19.04
CA LEU A 109 -10.54 6.41 20.10
C LEU A 109 -11.50 7.50 19.63
N ILE A 110 -11.02 8.46 18.83
CA ILE A 110 -11.88 9.50 18.24
C ILE A 110 -12.93 8.88 17.31
N TRP A 111 -12.52 7.93 16.46
CA TRP A 111 -13.44 7.22 15.57
C TRP A 111 -14.43 6.34 16.32
N LEU A 112 -14.01 5.71 17.42
CA LEU A 112 -14.91 4.96 18.29
C LEU A 112 -15.98 5.87 18.89
N ALA A 113 -15.57 7.02 19.44
CA ALA A 113 -16.51 8.01 19.97
C ALA A 113 -17.47 8.50 18.87
N SER A 114 -16.95 8.88 17.70
CA SER A 114 -17.77 9.31 16.56
C SER A 114 -18.77 8.25 16.11
N ALA A 115 -18.39 6.97 16.13
CA ALA A 115 -19.27 5.87 15.75
C ALA A 115 -20.39 5.67 16.79
N LEU A 116 -20.06 5.74 18.08
CA LEU A 116 -21.03 5.60 19.18
C LEU A 116 -22.05 6.75 19.22
N PHE A 117 -21.64 7.97 18.89
CA PHE A 117 -22.53 9.15 18.84
C PHE A 117 -23.20 9.37 17.48
N SER A 118 -23.01 8.46 16.52
CA SER A 118 -23.62 8.59 15.19
C SER A 118 -25.10 8.20 15.19
N GLY A 119 -25.87 8.71 14.21
CA GLY A 119 -27.30 8.40 14.07
C GLY A 119 -27.62 6.92 13.87
N ASN A 120 -26.66 6.11 13.43
CA ASN A 120 -26.76 4.65 13.41
C ASN A 120 -25.44 4.03 13.88
N ALA A 121 -25.32 3.86 15.20
CA ALA A 121 -24.11 3.35 15.83
C ALA A 121 -23.69 1.96 15.30
N SER A 122 -24.65 1.07 15.02
CA SER A 122 -24.34 -0.28 14.52
C SER A 122 -23.67 -0.24 13.15
N LEU A 123 -24.20 0.60 12.24
CA LEU A 123 -23.65 0.76 10.90
C LEU A 123 -22.30 1.49 10.93
N SER A 124 -22.12 2.48 11.80
CA SER A 124 -20.85 3.23 11.91
C SER A 124 -19.73 2.43 12.57
N LEU A 125 -20.07 1.53 13.49
CA LEU A 125 -19.11 0.66 14.18
C LEU A 125 -18.58 -0.44 13.25
N LEU A 126 -19.49 -1.21 12.65
CA LEU A 126 -19.13 -2.39 11.86
C LEU A 126 -18.97 -2.07 10.38
N GLY A 127 -19.79 -1.17 9.84
CA GLY A 127 -19.84 -0.90 8.41
C GLY A 127 -20.48 -2.01 7.59
N LYS A 128 -20.64 -1.76 6.30
CA LYS A 128 -20.75 -2.82 5.29
C LYS A 128 -19.35 -3.22 4.85
N LEU A 129 -19.23 -4.42 4.27
CA LEU A 129 -17.95 -4.99 3.84
C LEU A 129 -17.21 -4.18 2.77
N TYR A 130 -17.83 -3.17 2.15
CA TYR A 130 -17.18 -2.29 1.16
C TYR A 130 -16.99 -0.84 1.66
N ASP A 131 -17.38 -0.53 2.89
CA ASP A 131 -17.25 0.82 3.44
C ASP A 131 -15.84 1.02 4.01
N VAL A 132 -15.18 2.12 3.60
CA VAL A 132 -13.82 2.47 4.05
C VAL A 132 -13.82 3.46 5.24
N ASP A 133 -14.94 4.15 5.46
CA ASP A 133 -15.08 5.24 6.43
C ASP A 133 -15.80 4.78 7.71
N THR A 134 -15.34 3.68 8.30
CA THR A 134 -15.97 3.05 9.48
C THR A 134 -14.96 2.81 10.59
N PHE A 135 -15.44 2.69 11.82
CA PHE A 135 -14.56 2.42 12.96
C PHE A 135 -13.78 1.11 12.78
N SER A 136 -14.46 0.04 12.33
CA SER A 136 -13.83 -1.27 12.10
C SER A 136 -12.64 -1.17 11.14
N MET A 137 -12.78 -0.46 10.02
CA MET A 137 -11.72 -0.29 9.02
C MET A 137 -10.53 0.47 9.59
N ILE A 138 -10.79 1.54 10.35
CA ILE A 138 -9.74 2.37 10.94
C ILE A 138 -9.03 1.65 12.08
N PHE A 139 -9.75 0.87 12.86
CA PHE A 139 -9.17 -0.02 13.86
C PHE A 139 -8.27 -1.07 13.20
N ALA A 140 -8.72 -1.73 12.13
CA ALA A 140 -7.91 -2.68 11.38
C ALA A 140 -6.67 -2.03 10.74
N ALA A 141 -6.80 -0.82 10.20
CA ALA A 141 -5.68 -0.04 9.68
C ALA A 141 -4.67 0.36 10.76
N SER A 142 -5.15 0.71 11.96
CA SER A 142 -4.31 0.98 13.12
C SER A 142 -3.53 -0.26 13.56
N LEU A 143 -4.18 -1.44 13.58
CA LEU A 143 -3.51 -2.71 13.82
C LEU A 143 -2.48 -3.04 12.74
N ALA A 144 -2.78 -2.81 11.47
CA ALA A 144 -1.84 -3.00 10.37
C ALA A 144 -0.56 -2.15 10.55
N LEU A 145 -0.72 -0.88 10.97
CA LEU A 145 0.40 0.00 11.28
C LEU A 145 1.20 -0.51 12.49
N PHE A 146 0.51 -0.96 13.54
CA PHE A 146 1.15 -1.58 14.71
C PHE A 146 2.00 -2.80 14.32
N PHE A 147 1.46 -3.71 13.52
CA PHE A 147 2.21 -4.86 13.03
C PHE A 147 3.36 -4.46 12.11
N GLY A 148 3.17 -3.47 11.24
CA GLY A 148 4.25 -2.90 10.45
C GLY A 148 5.42 -2.43 11.33
N SER A 149 5.14 -1.70 12.41
CA SER A 149 6.18 -1.22 13.34
C SER A 149 6.92 -2.35 14.06
N ILE A 150 6.24 -3.45 14.40
CA ILE A 150 6.86 -4.59 15.07
C ILE A 150 7.64 -5.49 14.10
N ILE A 151 7.07 -5.76 12.93
CA ILE A 151 7.65 -6.69 11.96
C ILE A 151 8.86 -6.03 11.28
N PHE A 152 8.80 -4.74 10.97
CA PHE A 152 9.82 -4.02 10.19
C PHE A 152 11.00 -3.48 11.00
N GLN A 153 11.47 -4.24 11.99
CA GLN A 153 12.62 -3.85 12.81
C GLN A 153 13.99 -4.07 12.13
N SER A 154 14.05 -4.75 10.98
CA SER A 154 15.31 -4.99 10.26
C SER A 154 15.23 -4.55 8.81
N GLU A 155 16.35 -4.05 8.28
CA GLU A 155 16.48 -3.63 6.88
C GLU A 155 16.06 -4.75 5.91
N LYS A 156 16.45 -5.99 6.19
CA LYS A 156 16.07 -7.16 5.38
C LYS A 156 14.54 -7.36 5.33
N ARG A 157 13.85 -7.23 6.47
CA ARG A 157 12.40 -7.38 6.56
C ARG A 157 11.65 -6.27 5.82
N VAL A 158 12.17 -5.03 5.90
CA VAL A 158 11.66 -3.89 5.13
C VAL A 158 11.86 -4.11 3.62
N PHE A 159 13.04 -4.58 3.23
CA PHE A 159 13.35 -4.86 1.84
C PHE A 159 12.43 -5.93 1.24
N VAL A 160 12.16 -7.01 1.97
CA VAL A 160 11.21 -8.06 1.56
C VAL A 160 9.80 -7.50 1.38
N PHE A 161 9.33 -6.63 2.28
CA PHE A 161 8.02 -5.98 2.14
C PHE A 161 7.89 -5.22 0.81
N TYR A 162 8.87 -4.38 0.50
CA TYR A 162 8.85 -3.61 -0.76
C TYR A 162 8.98 -4.52 -1.98
N LEU A 163 9.80 -5.57 -1.91
CA LEU A 163 9.92 -6.54 -3.00
C LEU A 163 8.59 -7.24 -3.27
N LEU A 164 7.86 -7.65 -2.22
CA LEU A 164 6.53 -8.25 -2.37
C LEU A 164 5.52 -7.28 -3.00
N LEU A 165 5.54 -6.01 -2.57
CA LEU A 165 4.70 -4.96 -3.15
C LEU A 165 5.03 -4.74 -4.65
N PHE A 166 6.31 -4.75 -5.01
CA PHE A 166 6.74 -4.62 -6.39
C PHE A 166 6.35 -5.83 -7.25
N CYS A 167 6.53 -7.04 -6.73
CA CYS A 167 6.11 -8.26 -7.41
C CYS A 167 4.59 -8.30 -7.62
N SER A 168 3.80 -7.87 -6.63
CA SER A 168 2.35 -7.82 -6.80
C SER A 168 1.90 -6.74 -7.78
N SER A 169 2.55 -5.58 -7.76
CA SER A 169 2.32 -4.51 -8.75
C SER A 169 2.64 -4.97 -10.17
N PHE A 170 3.72 -5.73 -10.35
CA PHE A 170 4.07 -6.35 -11.62
C PHE A 170 2.96 -7.29 -12.09
N ALA A 171 2.48 -8.20 -11.23
CA ALA A 171 1.37 -9.10 -11.57
C ALA A 171 0.10 -8.34 -11.99
N VAL A 172 -0.26 -7.28 -11.26
CA VAL A 172 -1.40 -6.40 -11.57
C VAL A 172 -1.23 -5.75 -12.95
N PHE A 173 -0.05 -5.23 -13.28
CA PHE A 173 0.19 -4.61 -14.57
C PHE A 173 0.06 -5.61 -15.72
N PHE A 174 0.64 -6.80 -15.58
CA PHE A 174 0.55 -7.82 -16.63
C PHE A 174 -0.89 -8.25 -16.86
N PHE A 175 -1.67 -8.44 -15.79
CA PHE A 175 -3.11 -8.67 -15.92
C PHE A 175 -3.78 -7.56 -16.73
N GLN A 176 -3.55 -6.29 -16.37
CA GLN A 176 -4.19 -5.16 -17.05
C GLN A 176 -3.73 -5.03 -18.51
N PHE A 177 -2.45 -5.25 -18.77
CA PHE A 177 -1.87 -5.20 -20.11
C PHE A 177 -2.52 -6.26 -21.03
N PHE A 178 -2.63 -7.50 -20.57
CA PHE A 178 -3.27 -8.55 -21.34
C PHE A 178 -4.77 -8.31 -21.52
N HIS A 179 -5.44 -7.85 -20.46
CA HIS A 179 -6.87 -7.55 -20.52
C HIS A 179 -7.19 -6.40 -21.49
N LEU A 180 -6.38 -5.34 -21.49
CA LEU A 180 -6.59 -4.16 -22.33
C LEU A 180 -6.23 -4.43 -23.81
N ILE A 181 -5.13 -5.12 -24.09
CA ILE A 181 -4.65 -5.34 -25.47
C ILE A 181 -5.36 -6.50 -26.17
N PHE A 182 -5.57 -7.62 -25.46
CA PHE A 182 -6.13 -8.83 -26.05
C PHE A 182 -7.61 -9.04 -25.73
N GLY A 183 -8.20 -8.25 -24.83
CA GLY A 183 -9.60 -8.42 -24.41
C GLY A 183 -9.86 -9.75 -23.70
N ILE A 184 -8.82 -10.41 -23.18
CA ILE A 184 -8.96 -11.75 -22.58
C ILE A 184 -9.59 -11.61 -21.20
N ASN A 185 -10.76 -12.25 -21.03
CA ASN A 185 -11.39 -12.46 -19.74
C ASN A 185 -10.78 -13.70 -19.07
N ILE A 186 -9.62 -13.50 -18.42
CA ILE A 186 -8.88 -14.57 -17.75
C ILE A 186 -9.67 -15.13 -16.55
N ILE A 187 -10.49 -14.29 -15.93
CA ILE A 187 -11.25 -14.66 -14.73
C ILE A 187 -12.70 -15.01 -15.14
N PRO A 188 -13.20 -16.21 -14.80
CA PRO A 188 -14.58 -16.61 -15.08
C PRO A 188 -15.57 -15.67 -14.39
N PHE A 189 -16.87 -15.76 -14.75
CA PHE A 189 -17.97 -14.96 -14.18
C PHE A 189 -18.09 -13.50 -14.67
N ASN A 190 -17.41 -13.12 -15.75
CA ASN A 190 -17.54 -11.78 -16.38
C ASN A 190 -17.38 -10.60 -15.39
N ILE A 191 -16.48 -10.76 -14.41
CA ILE A 191 -16.23 -9.78 -13.35
C ILE A 191 -15.63 -8.47 -13.91
N PHE A 192 -14.97 -8.57 -15.06
CA PHE A 192 -14.29 -7.46 -15.75
C PHE A 192 -14.94 -7.21 -17.12
N PRO A 193 -16.16 -6.63 -17.17
CA PRO A 193 -16.90 -6.50 -18.42
C PRO A 193 -16.36 -5.40 -19.34
N TYR A 194 -15.63 -4.42 -18.80
CA TYR A 194 -15.07 -3.29 -19.55
C TYR A 194 -13.54 -3.38 -19.62
N ALA A 195 -12.93 -2.90 -20.70
CA ALA A 195 -11.47 -2.88 -20.87
C ALA A 195 -10.71 -2.07 -19.78
N THR A 196 -11.38 -1.12 -19.12
CA THR A 196 -10.84 -0.34 -18.00
C THR A 196 -10.98 -1.02 -16.64
N SER A 197 -11.70 -2.15 -16.57
CA SER A 197 -11.87 -2.94 -15.35
C SER A 197 -10.54 -3.60 -15.01
N ASN A 198 -10.10 -3.47 -13.76
CA ASN A 198 -8.76 -3.89 -13.33
C ASN A 198 -8.78 -4.46 -11.90
N LEU A 199 -7.71 -5.15 -11.49
CA LEU A 199 -7.61 -5.75 -10.16
C LEU A 199 -7.54 -4.72 -9.01
N ILE A 200 -7.17 -3.47 -9.30
CA ILE A 200 -7.04 -2.41 -8.28
C ILE A 200 -8.41 -1.83 -7.89
N GLY A 201 -9.30 -1.61 -8.85
CA GLY A 201 -10.59 -0.95 -8.65
C GLY A 201 -10.88 0.03 -9.78
N GLY A 202 -11.15 1.28 -9.44
CA GLY A 202 -11.40 2.34 -10.42
C GLY A 202 -10.18 2.61 -11.32
N TRP A 203 -10.41 3.20 -12.49
CA TRP A 203 -9.33 3.47 -13.46
C TRP A 203 -8.36 4.55 -12.95
N ASN A 204 -8.88 5.51 -12.18
CA ASN A 204 -8.04 6.50 -11.50
C ASN A 204 -7.28 5.89 -10.31
N ASP A 205 -7.91 4.99 -9.55
CA ASP A 205 -7.27 4.32 -8.41
C ASP A 205 -6.10 3.44 -8.88
N PHE A 206 -6.25 2.79 -10.05
CA PHE A 206 -5.16 2.10 -10.75
C PHE A 206 -3.98 3.04 -11.04
N SER A 207 -4.24 4.23 -11.61
CA SER A 207 -3.21 5.25 -11.84
C SER A 207 -2.49 5.65 -10.55
N ILE A 208 -3.26 5.96 -9.49
CA ILE A 208 -2.72 6.40 -8.20
C ILE A 208 -1.84 5.32 -7.59
N PHE A 209 -2.27 4.06 -7.63
CA PHE A 209 -1.50 2.93 -7.16
C PHE A 209 -0.15 2.82 -7.89
N PHE A 210 -0.15 2.88 -9.23
CA PHE A 210 1.10 2.82 -10.00
C PHE A 210 1.99 4.06 -9.83
N GLY A 211 1.40 5.23 -9.57
CA GLY A 211 2.13 6.43 -9.18
C GLY A 211 2.87 6.25 -7.85
N PHE A 212 2.21 5.69 -6.84
CA PHE A 212 2.84 5.35 -5.57
C PHE A 212 3.98 4.33 -5.74
N VAL A 213 3.74 3.25 -6.48
CA VAL A 213 4.75 2.22 -6.77
C VAL A 213 5.94 2.80 -7.54
N GLY A 214 5.69 3.70 -8.48
CA GLY A 214 6.73 4.39 -9.25
C GLY A 214 7.58 5.30 -8.37
N LEU A 215 6.96 6.08 -7.47
CA LEU A 215 7.67 6.92 -6.51
C LEU A 215 8.54 6.10 -5.56
N LEU A 216 8.03 4.97 -5.06
CA LEU A 216 8.82 4.06 -4.24
C LEU A 216 10.01 3.49 -5.02
N SER A 217 9.80 3.03 -6.26
CA SER A 217 10.88 2.52 -7.10
C SER A 217 11.95 3.60 -7.35
N LEU A 218 11.53 4.83 -7.66
CA LEU A 218 12.42 5.97 -7.85
C LEU A 218 13.23 6.28 -6.58
N ALA A 219 12.58 6.31 -5.42
CA ALA A 219 13.25 6.53 -4.14
C ALA A 219 14.31 5.45 -3.87
N PHE A 220 14.01 4.18 -4.12
CA PHE A 220 14.97 3.09 -3.96
C PHE A 220 16.15 3.19 -4.95
N LEU A 221 15.91 3.56 -6.20
CA LEU A 221 16.95 3.74 -7.21
C LEU A 221 17.96 4.83 -6.83
N GLU A 222 17.51 5.94 -6.24
CA GLU A 222 18.35 7.07 -5.84
C GLU A 222 18.99 6.87 -4.45
N MET A 223 18.27 6.27 -3.52
CA MET A 223 18.69 6.21 -2.12
C MET A 223 19.47 4.93 -1.77
N ALA A 224 19.12 3.78 -2.35
CA ALA A 224 19.66 2.50 -1.94
C ALA A 224 20.92 2.09 -2.73
N LYS A 225 21.86 1.43 -2.05
CA LYS A 225 23.01 0.80 -2.70
C LYS A 225 22.62 -0.59 -3.16
N LEU A 226 22.18 -0.69 -4.41
CA LEU A 226 21.64 -1.93 -4.99
C LEU A 226 22.62 -2.58 -5.97
N GLY A 227 22.58 -3.92 -6.04
CA GLY A 227 23.27 -4.69 -7.08
C GLY A 227 22.68 -4.42 -8.47
N LYS A 228 23.44 -4.73 -9.53
CA LYS A 228 23.04 -4.45 -10.92
C LYS A 228 21.67 -5.03 -11.28
N GLY A 229 21.41 -6.29 -10.93
CA GLY A 229 20.13 -6.96 -11.22
C GLY A 229 18.94 -6.27 -10.55
N MET A 230 19.06 -5.91 -9.27
CA MET A 230 17.98 -5.23 -8.53
C MET A 230 17.72 -3.81 -9.09
N LYS A 231 18.76 -3.11 -9.56
CA LYS A 231 18.58 -1.81 -10.23
C LYS A 231 17.78 -1.95 -11.53
N ILE A 232 18.11 -2.96 -12.34
CA ILE A 232 17.37 -3.24 -13.59
C ILE A 232 15.91 -3.54 -13.28
N PHE A 233 15.65 -4.39 -12.29
CA PHE A 233 14.30 -4.72 -11.85
C PHE A 233 13.49 -3.48 -11.44
N LEU A 234 14.06 -2.59 -10.62
CA LEU A 234 13.41 -1.34 -10.22
C LEU A 234 13.18 -0.39 -11.40
N PHE A 235 14.12 -0.32 -12.35
CA PHE A 235 13.93 0.50 -13.55
C PHE A 235 12.77 -0.01 -14.41
N VAL A 236 12.63 -1.34 -14.55
CA VAL A 236 11.49 -1.97 -15.22
C VAL A 236 10.18 -1.63 -14.51
N ILE A 237 10.15 -1.69 -13.17
CA ILE A 237 8.96 -1.30 -12.39
C ILE A 237 8.62 0.17 -12.60
N LEU A 238 9.61 1.06 -12.59
CA LEU A 238 9.42 2.49 -12.79
C LEU A 238 8.82 2.77 -14.18
N LEU A 239 9.34 2.09 -15.22
CA LEU A 239 8.81 2.18 -16.57
C LEU A 239 7.36 1.69 -16.65
N ILE A 240 7.07 0.54 -16.05
CA ILE A 240 5.72 -0.04 -15.97
C ILE A 240 4.75 0.93 -15.27
N SER A 241 5.16 1.47 -14.12
CA SER A 241 4.38 2.46 -13.38
C SER A 241 4.06 3.70 -14.22
N PHE A 242 5.04 4.19 -14.96
CA PHE A 242 4.86 5.35 -15.83
C PHE A 242 3.86 5.07 -16.97
N LEU A 243 3.97 3.90 -17.61
CA LEU A 243 3.02 3.47 -18.65
C LEU A 243 1.59 3.32 -18.11
N ALA A 244 1.43 2.75 -16.92
CA ALA A 244 0.13 2.64 -16.25
C ALA A 244 -0.48 3.99 -15.88
N MET A 245 0.34 4.96 -15.45
CA MET A 245 -0.13 6.34 -15.23
C MET A 245 -0.57 7.00 -16.53
N MET A 246 0.17 6.78 -17.61
CA MET A 246 -0.12 7.30 -18.94
C MET A 246 -1.41 6.74 -19.52
N SER A 247 -1.69 5.45 -19.35
CA SER A 247 -2.95 4.85 -19.83
C SER A 247 -4.18 5.42 -19.14
N ALA A 248 -4.05 5.81 -17.86
CA ALA A 248 -5.15 6.39 -17.11
C ALA A 248 -5.32 7.91 -17.30
N ASN A 249 -4.24 8.61 -17.66
CA ASN A 249 -4.23 10.06 -17.91
C ASN A 249 -4.88 10.90 -16.79
N PHE A 250 -4.72 10.50 -15.53
CA PHE A 250 -5.32 11.21 -14.41
C PHE A 250 -4.44 12.39 -13.96
N PHE A 251 -4.85 13.61 -14.31
CA PHE A 251 -4.06 14.84 -14.10
C PHE A 251 -3.56 15.02 -12.65
N ASN A 252 -4.43 14.77 -11.66
CA ASN A 252 -4.04 14.96 -10.26
C ASN A 252 -2.89 14.04 -9.85
N ASN A 253 -2.85 12.81 -10.40
CA ASN A 253 -1.76 11.88 -10.13
C ASN A 253 -0.44 12.36 -10.73
N TRP A 254 -0.45 12.92 -11.94
CA TRP A 254 0.75 13.53 -12.55
C TRP A 254 1.31 14.67 -11.71
N VAL A 255 0.44 15.55 -11.19
CA VAL A 255 0.84 16.65 -10.32
C VAL A 255 1.46 16.12 -9.03
N ILE A 256 0.80 15.18 -8.35
CA ILE A 256 1.29 14.59 -7.10
C ILE A 256 2.64 13.89 -7.33
N PHE A 257 2.72 13.05 -8.35
CA PHE A 257 3.94 12.32 -8.70
C PHE A 257 5.09 13.28 -9.04
N GLY A 258 4.83 14.35 -9.79
CA GLY A 258 5.83 15.37 -10.13
C GLY A 258 6.39 16.09 -8.90
N VAL A 259 5.52 16.48 -7.96
CA VAL A 259 5.94 17.12 -6.71
C VAL A 259 6.81 16.19 -5.87
N PHE A 260 6.41 14.93 -5.68
CA PHE A 260 7.23 13.97 -4.92
C PHE A 260 8.53 13.60 -5.64
N SER A 261 8.53 13.49 -6.98
CA SER A 261 9.74 13.28 -7.78
C SER A 261 10.72 14.45 -7.62
N LEU A 262 10.22 15.69 -7.55
CA LEU A 262 11.03 16.88 -7.28
C LEU A 262 11.66 16.80 -5.88
N LEU A 263 10.89 16.41 -4.86
CA LEU A 263 11.42 16.23 -3.50
C LEU A 263 12.51 15.15 -3.46
N ILE A 264 12.31 14.02 -4.12
CA ILE A 264 13.32 12.95 -4.22
C ILE A 264 14.57 13.44 -4.92
N PHE A 265 14.43 14.19 -6.02
CA PHE A 265 15.55 14.79 -6.73
C PHE A 265 16.34 15.74 -5.83
N ILE A 266 15.67 16.64 -5.12
CA ILE A 266 16.31 17.56 -4.18
C ILE A 266 17.10 16.77 -3.12
N MET A 267 16.49 15.73 -2.53
CA MET A 267 17.18 14.86 -1.56
C MET A 267 18.41 14.15 -2.17
N ALA A 268 18.31 13.69 -3.42
CA ALA A 268 19.42 13.07 -4.14
C ALA A 268 20.57 14.06 -4.38
N LEU A 269 20.26 15.32 -4.72
CA LEU A 269 21.25 16.40 -4.88
C LEU A 269 21.98 16.74 -3.58
N PHE A 270 21.29 16.76 -2.45
CA PHE A 270 21.96 16.97 -1.16
C PHE A 270 22.93 15.84 -0.86
N LYS A 271 22.51 14.58 -1.04
CA LYS A 271 23.33 13.40 -0.78
C LYS A 271 24.56 13.32 -1.69
N SER A 272 24.43 13.68 -2.96
CA SER A 272 25.55 13.65 -3.92
C SER A 272 26.62 14.69 -3.58
N ARG A 273 26.22 15.91 -3.19
CA ARG A 273 27.15 16.96 -2.73
C ARG A 273 27.97 16.54 -1.50
N PHE A 274 27.35 15.91 -0.51
CA PHE A 274 28.08 15.35 0.65
C PHE A 274 29.09 14.25 0.26
N ARG A 275 28.79 13.49 -0.81
CA ARG A 275 29.66 12.41 -1.30
C ARG A 275 30.84 12.90 -2.12
N GLU A 276 30.65 13.98 -2.87
CA GLU A 276 31.69 14.58 -3.70
C GLU A 276 32.77 15.23 -2.83
N GLN A 277 32.36 15.89 -1.74
CA GLN A 277 33.25 16.45 -0.72
C GLN A 277 34.13 15.40 -0.02
N THR A 278 33.68 14.15 0.05
CA THR A 278 34.43 13.05 0.68
C THR A 278 35.30 12.24 -0.27
N LYS A 279 35.13 12.36 -1.59
CA LYS A 279 35.84 11.51 -2.57
C LYS A 279 36.67 12.23 -3.63
N GLY A 280 36.64 13.57 -3.73
CA GLY A 280 37.62 14.35 -4.51
C GLY A 280 37.77 13.97 -5.99
N ILE A 281 36.85 13.19 -6.56
CA ILE A 281 36.90 12.70 -7.94
C ILE A 281 35.62 13.14 -8.63
N GLY A 282 35.77 14.11 -9.52
CA GLY A 282 34.71 14.60 -10.39
C GLY A 282 34.32 13.55 -11.43
N THR A 283 33.32 12.74 -11.13
CA THR A 283 32.62 11.94 -12.15
C THR A 283 31.42 12.72 -12.66
N LYS A 284 31.55 13.24 -13.89
CA LYS A 284 30.67 14.18 -14.60
C LYS A 284 29.31 13.63 -15.10
N ASN A 285 28.75 12.57 -14.52
CA ASN A 285 27.43 12.08 -14.95
C ASN A 285 26.36 12.47 -13.94
N PHE A 286 26.04 13.77 -13.94
CA PHE A 286 25.11 14.42 -13.01
C PHE A 286 23.63 14.20 -13.38
N LEU A 287 23.35 13.42 -14.43
CA LEU A 287 21.98 13.10 -14.83
C LEU A 287 21.40 12.04 -13.89
N HIS A 288 20.83 12.50 -12.77
CA HIS A 288 20.09 11.65 -11.85
C HIS A 288 18.81 11.15 -12.53
N ILE A 289 18.42 9.91 -12.26
CA ILE A 289 17.25 9.26 -12.87
C ILE A 289 16.00 10.09 -12.57
N SER A 290 15.93 10.67 -11.37
CA SER A 290 14.86 11.57 -10.96
C SER A 290 14.71 12.83 -11.83
N LEU A 291 15.78 13.34 -12.46
CA LEU A 291 15.69 14.49 -13.37
C LEU A 291 15.01 14.10 -14.68
N PHE A 292 15.36 12.94 -15.23
CA PHE A 292 14.70 12.41 -16.43
C PHE A 292 13.22 12.15 -16.18
N VAL A 293 12.89 11.55 -15.04
CA VAL A 293 11.50 11.32 -14.63
C VAL A 293 10.75 12.64 -14.46
N LEU A 294 11.37 13.65 -13.84
CA LEU A 294 10.76 14.97 -13.68
C LEU A 294 10.47 15.64 -15.03
N ALA A 295 11.44 15.60 -15.96
CA ALA A 295 11.28 16.13 -17.31
C ALA A 295 10.12 15.42 -18.05
N ALA A 296 10.03 14.09 -17.92
CA ALA A 296 8.93 13.32 -18.49
C ALA A 296 7.59 13.74 -17.88
N VAL A 297 7.48 13.85 -16.56
CA VAL A 297 6.25 14.29 -15.89
C VAL A 297 5.81 15.68 -16.35
N ILE A 298 6.75 16.63 -16.44
CA ILE A 298 6.46 17.99 -16.93
C ILE A 298 5.96 17.94 -18.37
N PHE A 299 6.61 17.16 -19.23
CA PHE A 299 6.20 16.98 -20.63
C PHE A 299 4.75 16.46 -20.71
N PHE A 300 4.41 15.37 -20.04
CA PHE A 300 3.05 14.82 -20.09
C PHE A 300 1.99 15.69 -19.42
N THR A 301 2.38 16.49 -18.43
CA THR A 301 1.47 17.44 -17.77
C THR A 301 1.11 18.62 -18.68
N LEU A 302 2.07 19.11 -19.48
CA LEU A 302 1.89 20.25 -20.39
C LEU A 302 1.29 19.82 -21.73
N PHE A 303 1.71 18.69 -22.28
CA PHE A 303 1.29 18.18 -23.60
C PHE A 303 0.10 17.21 -23.51
N LYS A 304 -0.99 17.64 -22.85
CA LYS A 304 -2.21 16.83 -22.67
C LYS A 304 -2.87 16.34 -23.96
N GLY A 305 -2.66 17.02 -25.09
CA GLY A 305 -3.19 16.61 -26.39
C GLY A 305 -2.66 15.25 -26.84
N VAL A 306 -1.42 14.91 -26.49
CA VAL A 306 -0.80 13.61 -26.82
C VAL A 306 -1.48 12.48 -26.05
N THR A 307 -1.79 12.69 -24.77
CA THR A 307 -2.44 11.67 -23.93
C THR A 307 -3.93 11.54 -24.19
N GLY A 308 -4.61 12.62 -24.60
CA GLY A 308 -6.00 12.59 -25.06
C GLY A 308 -6.17 11.67 -26.27
N ASN A 309 -5.35 11.85 -27.30
CA ASN A 309 -5.39 11.02 -28.51
C ASN A 309 -5.15 9.52 -28.23
N ILE A 310 -4.30 9.20 -27.25
CA ILE A 310 -4.04 7.81 -26.85
C ILE A 310 -5.27 7.18 -26.19
N ASN A 311 -5.98 7.92 -25.36
CA ASN A 311 -7.19 7.42 -24.71
C ASN A 311 -8.33 7.19 -25.70
N ASP A 312 -8.43 8.03 -26.74
CA ASP A 312 -9.42 7.87 -27.81
C ASP A 312 -9.12 6.64 -28.67
N ILE A 313 -7.84 6.34 -28.93
CA ILE A 313 -7.40 5.11 -29.59
C ILE A 313 -7.69 3.88 -28.72
N LEU A 314 -7.44 3.98 -27.41
CA LEU A 314 -7.64 2.89 -26.46
C LEU A 314 -9.11 2.72 -26.02
N LYS A 315 -10.02 3.64 -26.41
CA LYS A 315 -11.42 3.71 -25.95
C LYS A 315 -11.56 3.69 -24.41
N THR A 316 -10.56 4.21 -23.69
CA THR A 316 -10.48 4.18 -22.21
C THR A 316 -11.01 5.45 -21.55
N SER A 317 -11.78 6.28 -22.26
CA SER A 317 -12.32 7.54 -21.74
C SER A 317 -13.38 7.31 -20.65
N SER A 318 -12.93 7.05 -19.42
CA SER A 318 -13.77 6.92 -18.24
C SER A 318 -13.65 8.18 -17.39
N THR A 319 -14.62 9.09 -17.50
CA THR A 319 -14.76 10.22 -16.57
C THR A 319 -15.46 9.73 -15.31
N GLU A 320 -14.71 9.19 -14.36
CA GLU A 320 -15.24 9.00 -13.00
C GLU A 320 -15.40 10.38 -12.37
N VAL A 321 -16.64 10.84 -12.31
CA VAL A 321 -16.97 12.15 -11.75
C VAL A 321 -17.01 12.02 -10.22
N ARG A 322 -15.86 12.22 -9.56
CA ARG A 322 -15.86 12.48 -8.13
C ARG A 322 -16.18 13.96 -7.89
N PRO A 323 -17.04 14.31 -6.91
CA PRO A 323 -17.29 15.70 -6.59
C PRO A 323 -15.96 16.36 -6.21
N SER A 324 -15.54 17.35 -7.00
CA SER A 324 -14.35 18.12 -6.65
C SER A 324 -14.61 18.93 -5.38
N TRP A 325 -13.57 19.26 -4.62
CA TRP A 325 -13.68 20.15 -3.45
C TRP A 325 -14.46 21.44 -3.76
N ARG A 326 -14.34 21.94 -5.00
CA ARG A 326 -15.15 23.06 -5.50
C ARG A 326 -16.64 22.73 -5.55
N ARG A 327 -17.04 21.55 -6.02
CA ARG A 327 -18.45 21.10 -6.01
C ARG A 327 -18.95 20.83 -4.60
N LEU A 328 -18.10 20.30 -3.71
CA LEU A 328 -18.47 20.06 -2.32
C LEU A 328 -18.65 21.38 -1.55
N LEU A 329 -17.76 22.36 -1.78
CA LEU A 329 -17.90 23.71 -1.23
C LEU A 329 -19.14 24.41 -1.78
N ILE A 330 -19.39 24.35 -3.09
CA ILE A 330 -20.59 24.93 -3.70
C ILE A 330 -21.86 24.25 -3.18
N ALA A 331 -21.88 22.91 -3.08
CA ALA A 331 -23.01 22.17 -2.53
C ALA A 331 -23.24 22.41 -1.04
N ARG A 332 -22.19 22.78 -0.29
CA ARG A 332 -22.29 23.14 1.12
C ARG A 332 -22.63 24.62 1.33
N PHE A 333 -22.28 25.50 0.39
CA PHE A 333 -22.61 26.93 0.41
C PHE A 333 -24.04 27.20 -0.07
N PHE A 334 -24.47 26.49 -1.11
CA PHE A 334 -25.85 26.48 -1.58
C PHE A 334 -26.56 25.31 -0.90
N GLY A 335 -27.07 25.58 0.31
CA GLY A 335 -27.83 24.61 1.09
C GLY A 335 -28.84 23.86 0.24
N THR A 336 -29.00 22.58 0.54
CA THR A 336 -29.92 21.64 -0.09
C THR A 336 -31.34 22.21 -0.21
N HIS A 337 -31.65 22.77 -1.39
CA HIS A 337 -33.00 22.78 -1.93
C HIS A 337 -32.90 22.30 -3.38
N ASP A 338 -33.38 21.08 -3.57
CA ASP A 338 -33.83 20.48 -4.82
C ASP A 338 -32.83 20.39 -5.98
N PHE A 339 -32.00 19.33 -5.95
CA PHE A 339 -31.49 18.75 -7.19
C PHE A 339 -32.64 18.00 -7.89
N CYS A 340 -33.35 18.69 -8.77
CA CYS A 340 -34.15 18.05 -9.80
C CYS A 340 -33.19 17.55 -10.90
N PRO A 341 -33.20 16.26 -11.28
CA PRO A 341 -32.38 15.80 -12.39
C PRO A 341 -32.90 16.42 -13.68
N VAL A 342 -31.98 16.86 -14.52
CA VAL A 342 -32.25 17.46 -15.83
C VAL A 342 -33.00 16.44 -16.70
N SER A 343 -34.32 16.55 -16.74
CA SER A 343 -35.14 16.12 -17.87
C SER A 343 -35.77 17.37 -18.48
N ASP A 344 -35.50 17.59 -19.75
CA ASP A 344 -36.00 18.70 -20.55
C ASP A 344 -37.53 18.81 -20.47
N THR A 345 -38.03 19.67 -19.58
CA THR A 345 -39.25 20.48 -19.73
C THR A 345 -39.58 21.16 -18.39
N CYS A 346 -39.12 22.40 -18.19
CA CYS A 346 -39.73 23.30 -17.21
C CYS A 346 -40.05 24.64 -17.88
N LEU A 347 -41.33 24.81 -18.20
CA LEU A 347 -41.95 26.11 -18.53
C LEU A 347 -41.73 27.11 -17.37
N PRO A 348 -41.51 28.41 -17.66
CA PRO A 348 -41.26 29.39 -16.62
C PRO A 348 -42.55 29.72 -15.87
N TRP A 349 -42.59 29.39 -14.58
CA TRP A 349 -43.67 29.82 -13.69
C TRP A 349 -43.63 31.35 -13.50
N ARG A 350 -44.63 32.00 -14.08
CA ARG A 350 -45.02 33.39 -13.88
C ARG A 350 -45.10 33.72 -12.38
N ARG A 351 -44.43 34.79 -11.96
CA ARG A 351 -44.66 35.46 -10.67
C ARG A 351 -46.13 35.85 -10.56
N ARG A 352 -46.84 35.39 -9.53
CA ARG A 352 -48.09 36.04 -9.09
C ARG A 352 -47.74 37.22 -8.17
N PRO A 353 -48.27 38.42 -8.38
CA PRO A 353 -48.40 39.41 -7.33
C PRO A 353 -49.73 39.21 -6.59
N ALA A 354 -49.73 39.54 -5.30
CA ALA A 354 -50.91 39.65 -4.47
C ALA A 354 -51.62 40.97 -4.75
N PHE A 355 -52.95 40.97 -4.98
CA PHE A 355 -53.90 41.94 -4.41
C PHE A 355 -55.35 41.59 -4.80
N TRP A 356 -56.28 42.16 -4.03
CA TRP A 356 -57.71 41.93 -3.89
C TRP A 356 -58.59 42.25 -5.12
N GLU A 357 -59.76 41.57 -5.20
CA GLU A 357 -61.12 42.10 -5.51
C GLU A 357 -62.00 41.11 -6.33
N LEU A 358 -63.18 40.83 -5.78
CA LEU A 358 -64.42 40.34 -6.41
C LEU A 358 -65.50 41.41 -6.10
N PRO A 359 -66.66 41.48 -6.76
CA PRO A 359 -67.10 41.19 -8.14
C PRO A 359 -67.81 42.46 -8.71
N PRO A 360 -68.79 42.43 -9.65
CA PRO A 360 -69.07 41.51 -10.77
C PRO A 360 -68.61 42.02 -12.14
#